data_AF-A0AAE2C8T7-F1
#
_entry.id   AF-A0AAE2C8T7-F1
#
_cell.length_a   1.000
_cell.length_b   1.000
_cell.length_c   1.000
_cell.angle_alpha   90.00
_cell.angle_beta   90.00
_cell.angle_gamma   90.00
#
_symmetry.space_group_name_H-M   'P 1'
#
loop_
_entity.id
_entity.type
_entity.pdbx_description
1 polymer ?
#
loop_
_entity_poly.entity_id
_entity_poly.type
_entity_poly.pdbx_seq_one_letter_code
_entity_poly.pdbx_strand_id
1 'polypeptide(L)'
;MFGAQPSSSAFATPSSTPAFGTPSTPAFGSSLFSTPFSQPSQPQQQQQQTPSLFQTPQPQQQQQSPFGFATPFNAASQAQPTPFNTALPATNFVNSQLTTQMAPVAPLPFSLADRDIQAIVDAYKEDPGNPKYAFKHLLFSVTEPQYRIKPAGVSDIMWAEAIAKLEGMESSKRERLWPHLVQGFKDLSQRLKLQDEVILSDSERLKMTQSNLQRHFQADTLPWIQRMQQKEQGLQRRLLRIMRIIEALEGKGSRLPLMKGEVELAEKLAAITRQLKGSGAELSRRVQNLLTLSRLQADGLNGGSVYLPGSTKIHEQSLADMQEVLQRQTEAIARLGNVLKRDMRDMEIIMAEDTEMTES
;
A
#
# COMPACT_ATOMS: atom_id res chain seq x y z
N MET A 1 -22.46 22.03 68.34
CA MET A 1 -23.66 22.47 67.60
C MET A 1 -23.32 23.73 66.85
N PHE A 2 -23.76 23.88 65.59
CA PHE A 2 -23.47 24.99 64.67
C PHE A 2 -21.97 25.23 64.39
N GLY A 3 -21.58 25.87 63.28
CA GLY A 3 -22.35 26.33 62.11
C GLY A 3 -21.38 26.85 61.04
N ALA A 4 -21.74 26.82 59.76
CA ALA A 4 -20.82 27.11 58.65
C ALA A 4 -21.29 28.26 57.76
N GLN A 5 -20.36 28.94 57.08
CA GLN A 5 -20.49 29.30 55.65
C GLN A 5 -19.19 29.87 55.04
N PRO A 6 -18.88 29.56 53.76
CA PRO A 6 -17.89 30.26 52.92
C PRO A 6 -18.54 31.19 51.87
N SER A 7 -17.75 32.03 51.20
CA SER A 7 -18.19 33.02 50.21
C SER A 7 -17.76 32.71 48.76
N SER A 8 -18.54 33.20 47.79
CA SER A 8 -18.26 33.24 46.34
C SER A 8 -17.29 34.40 45.97
N SER A 9 -16.89 34.72 44.71
CA SER A 9 -17.52 34.53 43.39
C SER A 9 -16.54 34.80 42.21
N ALA A 10 -16.84 34.26 41.01
CA ALA A 10 -16.61 34.84 39.66
C ALA A 10 -15.17 35.26 39.21
N PHE A 11 -14.89 35.72 37.97
CA PHE A 11 -15.20 35.24 36.59
C PHE A 11 -14.43 36.16 35.59
N ALA A 12 -13.69 35.64 34.60
CA ALA A 12 -13.07 36.45 33.53
C ALA A 12 -12.67 35.63 32.27
N THR A 13 -12.64 36.30 31.11
CA THR A 13 -12.17 35.80 29.78
C THR A 13 -11.22 36.82 29.13
N PRO A 14 -10.32 36.42 28.21
CA PRO A 14 -10.55 36.57 26.75
C PRO A 14 -10.15 35.29 25.96
N SER A 15 -10.51 35.00 24.70
CA SER A 15 -10.85 35.75 23.46
C SER A 15 -9.66 36.20 22.58
N SER A 16 -9.29 35.39 21.56
CA SER A 16 -8.99 35.85 20.17
C SER A 16 -8.57 34.73 19.20
N THR A 17 -9.16 34.70 18.00
CA THR A 17 -8.69 34.08 16.73
C THR A 17 -7.88 35.13 15.90
N PRO A 18 -7.26 34.89 14.70
CA PRO A 18 -7.60 33.87 13.69
C PRO A 18 -6.47 33.33 12.73
N ALA A 19 -6.94 32.56 11.74
CA ALA A 19 -6.45 32.46 10.34
C ALA A 19 -5.24 31.54 10.02
N PHE A 20 -5.12 31.26 8.71
CA PHE A 20 -4.45 30.10 8.10
C PHE A 20 -3.69 30.53 6.84
N GLY A 21 -2.61 29.81 6.47
CA GLY A 21 -1.76 30.17 5.33
C GLY A 21 -1.27 28.97 4.51
N THR A 22 -1.36 29.11 3.18
CA THR A 22 -0.88 28.21 2.11
C THR A 22 -0.38 29.10 0.97
N PRO A 23 0.61 28.74 0.11
CA PRO A 23 0.65 27.44 -0.58
C PRO A 23 2.07 26.89 -0.93
N SER A 24 2.09 25.93 -1.87
CA SER A 24 3.19 25.57 -2.80
C SER A 24 4.17 24.43 -2.44
N THR A 25 4.03 23.35 -3.21
CA THR A 25 4.99 22.27 -3.54
C THR A 25 6.07 22.75 -4.54
N PRO A 26 7.21 22.03 -4.83
CA PRO A 26 7.36 20.57 -4.72
C PRO A 26 8.72 19.96 -4.26
N ALA A 27 8.61 18.72 -3.76
CA ALA A 27 9.48 17.55 -3.93
C ALA A 27 11.02 17.65 -4.06
N PHE A 28 11.72 17.32 -2.96
CA PHE A 28 12.88 16.41 -2.88
C PHE A 28 12.94 15.86 -1.42
N GLY A 29 13.32 14.62 -1.10
CA GLY A 29 13.61 13.48 -1.98
C GLY A 29 14.44 12.36 -1.33
N SER A 30 14.01 11.74 -0.22
CA SER A 30 14.78 10.64 0.41
C SER A 30 13.97 9.65 1.27
N SER A 31 13.37 8.63 0.62
CA SER A 31 12.89 7.40 1.28
C SER A 31 13.81 6.24 0.92
N LEU A 32 14.29 5.49 1.91
CA LEU A 32 15.05 4.25 1.72
C LEU A 32 14.12 3.02 1.86
N PHE A 33 14.54 1.89 1.26
CA PHE A 33 13.86 0.58 1.21
C PHE A 33 12.68 0.40 0.23
N SER A 34 13.01 0.13 -1.04
CA SER A 34 12.24 -0.78 -1.92
C SER A 34 13.14 -1.35 -3.02
N THR A 35 13.06 -2.66 -3.31
CA THR A 35 13.88 -3.35 -4.34
C THR A 35 13.19 -3.39 -5.73
N PRO A 36 13.94 -3.56 -6.85
CA PRO A 36 13.44 -3.22 -8.19
C PRO A 36 13.24 -4.40 -9.16
N PHE A 37 12.34 -4.24 -10.15
CA PHE A 37 12.48 -4.85 -11.49
C PHE A 37 11.65 -4.09 -12.57
N SER A 38 12.31 -3.71 -13.68
CA SER A 38 11.86 -3.52 -15.09
C SER A 38 10.43 -3.05 -15.45
N GLN A 39 10.13 -2.26 -16.51
CA GLN A 39 10.85 -1.50 -17.57
C GLN A 39 9.75 -0.86 -18.48
N PRO A 40 9.81 0.43 -18.97
CA PRO A 40 10.44 0.75 -20.27
C PRO A 40 11.03 2.17 -20.47
N SER A 41 11.74 2.34 -21.60
CA SER A 41 12.32 3.57 -22.17
C SER A 41 11.27 4.39 -22.99
N GLN A 42 11.51 5.58 -23.60
CA GLN A 42 12.66 6.29 -24.22
C GLN A 42 12.28 7.81 -24.35
N PRO A 43 13.01 8.76 -25.00
CA PRO A 43 14.41 8.82 -25.48
C PRO A 43 15.20 10.16 -25.18
N GLN A 44 16.49 10.19 -25.55
CA GLN A 44 17.20 11.26 -26.34
C GLN A 44 18.56 11.82 -25.80
N GLN A 45 19.66 11.50 -26.52
CA GLN A 45 20.99 12.19 -26.62
C GLN A 45 21.87 12.30 -25.33
N GLN A 46 23.21 12.43 -25.36
CA GLN A 46 24.17 12.79 -26.44
C GLN A 46 25.47 11.90 -26.43
N GLN A 47 26.64 12.43 -26.86
CA GLN A 47 27.93 11.72 -27.16
C GLN A 47 28.76 11.38 -25.87
N GLN A 48 29.91 10.67 -25.82
CA GLN A 48 31.09 10.63 -26.73
C GLN A 48 32.16 9.51 -26.42
N GLN A 49 32.67 8.83 -27.48
CA GLN A 49 34.02 8.22 -27.73
C GLN A 49 34.76 7.14 -26.85
N THR A 50 35.61 6.37 -27.57
CA THR A 50 36.85 5.60 -27.19
C THR A 50 36.76 4.15 -26.62
N PRO A 51 37.78 3.25 -26.85
CA PRO A 51 37.56 1.79 -27.08
C PRO A 51 38.53 0.80 -26.36
N SER A 52 38.62 -0.45 -26.85
CA SER A 52 39.59 -1.57 -26.56
C SER A 52 39.05 -2.69 -25.63
N LEU A 53 39.44 -3.98 -25.69
CA LEU A 53 40.24 -4.82 -26.63
C LEU A 53 39.87 -6.33 -26.45
N PHE A 54 40.57 -7.24 -27.16
CA PHE A 54 40.65 -8.72 -27.01
C PHE A 54 39.59 -9.66 -27.68
N GLN A 55 40.03 -10.19 -28.83
CA GLN A 55 39.82 -11.51 -29.46
C GLN A 55 40.19 -12.70 -28.51
N THR A 56 39.98 -14.03 -28.72
CA THR A 56 39.46 -14.99 -29.76
C THR A 56 39.48 -16.43 -29.14
N PRO A 57 39.21 -17.60 -29.81
CA PRO A 57 38.57 -17.91 -31.12
C PRO A 57 37.49 -19.05 -31.14
N GLN A 58 36.93 -19.26 -32.35
CA GLN A 58 36.33 -20.44 -33.06
C GLN A 58 36.73 -21.90 -32.68
N PRO A 59 36.14 -23.01 -33.27
CA PRO A 59 35.50 -23.13 -34.62
C PRO A 59 34.26 -24.05 -34.85
N GLN A 60 33.54 -23.85 -35.97
CA GLN A 60 33.20 -24.92 -36.96
C GLN A 60 32.68 -24.39 -38.34
N GLN A 61 32.46 -25.30 -39.32
CA GLN A 61 32.28 -25.10 -40.79
C GLN A 61 30.99 -24.36 -41.22
N GLN A 62 30.87 -23.59 -42.34
CA GLN A 62 31.09 -23.82 -43.81
C GLN A 62 30.02 -24.73 -44.47
N GLN A 63 29.40 -24.46 -45.65
CA GLN A 63 29.82 -23.76 -46.90
C GLN A 63 28.66 -23.10 -47.74
N GLN A 64 28.91 -21.94 -48.38
CA GLN A 64 28.64 -21.51 -49.81
C GLN A 64 27.22 -21.60 -50.48
N SER A 65 26.79 -20.78 -51.48
CA SER A 65 27.37 -19.66 -52.29
C SER A 65 26.29 -18.74 -52.98
N PRO A 66 26.62 -17.59 -53.63
CA PRO A 66 25.67 -16.44 -53.82
C PRO A 66 25.55 -15.73 -55.21
N PHE A 67 24.61 -14.76 -55.32
CA PHE A 67 24.46 -13.59 -56.25
C PHE A 67 23.50 -12.54 -55.59
N GLY A 68 23.19 -11.30 -56.04
CA GLY A 68 23.58 -10.43 -57.18
C GLY A 68 22.35 -9.70 -57.82
N PHE A 69 22.35 -8.43 -58.31
CA PHE A 69 23.29 -7.29 -58.19
C PHE A 69 22.68 -5.91 -58.69
N ALA A 70 22.81 -4.82 -57.90
CA ALA A 70 22.75 -3.36 -58.24
C ALA A 70 21.48 -2.59 -58.76
N THR A 71 21.57 -1.24 -58.69
CA THR A 71 20.62 -0.10 -58.97
C THR A 71 21.07 0.71 -60.25
N PRO A 72 20.56 1.91 -60.69
CA PRO A 72 19.64 2.93 -60.07
C PRO A 72 18.68 3.77 -60.99
N PHE A 73 17.97 4.74 -60.38
CA PHE A 73 17.50 6.10 -60.80
C PHE A 73 17.50 6.54 -62.30
N ASN A 74 16.35 7.06 -62.82
CA ASN A 74 16.13 8.46 -63.33
C ASN A 74 14.71 8.64 -63.95
N ALA A 75 14.40 9.78 -64.60
CA ALA A 75 13.02 10.21 -64.94
C ALA A 75 12.76 10.66 -66.42
N ALA A 76 11.47 10.71 -66.76
CA ALA A 76 10.76 11.60 -67.72
C ALA A 76 10.78 11.38 -69.26
N SER A 77 9.65 11.81 -69.86
CA SER A 77 9.39 12.30 -71.25
C SER A 77 8.82 11.38 -72.35
N GLN A 78 7.60 11.75 -72.81
CA GLN A 78 7.02 11.76 -74.19
C GLN A 78 7.00 10.47 -75.05
N ALA A 79 6.03 10.21 -75.94
CA ALA A 79 5.24 11.14 -76.77
C ALA A 79 3.82 10.63 -77.20
N GLN A 80 3.03 11.57 -77.72
CA GLN A 80 1.81 11.39 -78.56
C GLN A 80 2.21 11.19 -80.06
N PRO A 81 1.34 10.87 -81.05
CA PRO A 81 -0.08 11.28 -81.18
C PRO A 81 -1.09 10.25 -81.76
N THR A 82 -2.34 10.70 -81.97
CA THR A 82 -3.48 10.04 -82.65
C THR A 82 -3.39 10.11 -84.19
N PRO A 83 -4.06 9.21 -84.98
CA PRO A 83 -5.39 9.58 -85.50
C PRO A 83 -6.41 8.44 -85.84
N PHE A 84 -7.70 8.76 -85.68
CA PHE A 84 -8.91 8.46 -86.51
C PHE A 84 -9.14 7.15 -87.31
N ASN A 85 -10.30 6.52 -87.02
CA ASN A 85 -11.37 6.07 -87.95
C ASN A 85 -11.12 4.81 -88.84
N THR A 86 -12.10 4.07 -89.41
CA THR A 86 -13.58 4.19 -89.53
C THR A 86 -14.23 2.80 -89.73
N ALA A 87 -15.47 2.55 -89.26
CA ALA A 87 -16.52 1.79 -89.99
C ALA A 87 -17.84 1.59 -89.18
N LEU A 88 -18.97 2.00 -89.78
CA LEU A 88 -20.37 1.68 -89.45
C LEU A 88 -20.96 0.93 -90.68
N PRO A 89 -22.13 0.23 -90.66
CA PRO A 89 -23.45 0.73 -90.21
C PRO A 89 -24.37 -0.38 -89.59
N ALA A 90 -25.70 -0.29 -89.40
CA ALA A 90 -26.70 0.75 -89.71
C ALA A 90 -27.89 0.78 -88.71
N THR A 91 -28.43 1.99 -88.49
CA THR A 91 -29.84 2.38 -88.21
C THR A 91 -30.92 1.32 -87.91
N ASN A 92 -31.66 1.49 -86.79
CA ASN A 92 -33.01 2.11 -86.80
C ASN A 92 -33.66 2.30 -85.42
N PHE A 93 -34.46 3.37 -85.27
CA PHE A 93 -35.36 3.64 -84.14
C PHE A 93 -36.80 3.79 -84.66
N VAL A 94 -37.75 2.94 -84.25
CA VAL A 94 -39.20 3.24 -84.18
C VAL A 94 -39.96 2.21 -83.34
N ASN A 95 -41.14 2.61 -82.87
CA ASN A 95 -42.22 1.79 -82.30
C ASN A 95 -41.93 1.04 -81.00
N SER A 96 -42.10 1.78 -79.90
CA SER A 96 -42.57 1.24 -78.64
C SER A 96 -43.90 0.48 -78.79
N GLN A 97 -43.94 -0.76 -78.29
CA GLN A 97 -45.17 -1.36 -77.77
C GLN A 97 -45.00 -1.55 -76.27
N LEU A 98 -45.92 -1.02 -75.46
CA LEU A 98 -45.94 -1.31 -74.03
C LEU A 98 -46.46 -2.74 -73.83
N THR A 99 -45.55 -3.66 -73.52
CA THR A 99 -45.91 -4.90 -72.83
C THR A 99 -45.43 -4.81 -71.38
N THR A 100 -46.39 -4.65 -70.46
CA THR A 100 -46.10 -4.63 -69.02
C THR A 100 -45.86 -6.06 -68.54
N GLN A 101 -44.68 -6.58 -68.85
CA GLN A 101 -44.15 -7.78 -68.20
C GLN A 101 -43.90 -7.46 -66.72
N MET A 102 -44.88 -7.78 -65.88
CA MET A 102 -44.75 -7.74 -64.43
C MET A 102 -43.66 -8.74 -64.02
N ALA A 103 -42.44 -8.26 -63.79
CA ALA A 103 -41.41 -9.07 -63.16
C ALA A 103 -41.97 -9.60 -61.83
N PRO A 104 -41.87 -10.92 -61.55
CA PRO A 104 -42.43 -11.47 -60.33
C PRO A 104 -41.71 -10.83 -59.13
N VAL A 105 -42.45 -10.03 -58.36
CA VAL A 105 -41.96 -9.50 -57.10
C VAL A 105 -41.65 -10.70 -56.21
N ALA A 106 -40.36 -10.99 -56.02
CA ALA A 106 -39.92 -12.02 -55.10
C ALA A 106 -40.53 -11.69 -53.72
N PRO A 107 -41.30 -12.61 -53.10
CA PRO A 107 -41.91 -12.33 -51.81
C PRO A 107 -40.78 -12.06 -50.81
N LEU A 108 -40.78 -10.86 -50.22
CA LEU A 108 -39.80 -10.47 -49.22
C LEU A 108 -39.85 -11.49 -48.08
N PRO A 109 -38.78 -12.29 -47.85
CA PRO A 109 -38.82 -13.31 -46.82
C PRO A 109 -38.72 -12.62 -45.46
N PHE A 110 -39.82 -12.74 -44.70
CA PHE A 110 -40.05 -12.17 -43.35
C PHE A 110 -40.27 -10.65 -43.32
N SER A 111 -41.17 -10.20 -42.44
CA SER A 111 -41.28 -8.78 -42.10
C SER A 111 -40.01 -8.32 -41.37
N LEU A 112 -39.69 -7.02 -41.45
CA LEU A 112 -38.59 -6.45 -40.67
C LEU A 112 -38.81 -6.69 -39.17
N ALA A 113 -40.07 -6.59 -38.69
CA ALA A 113 -40.44 -6.89 -37.32
C ALA A 113 -40.19 -8.36 -36.94
N ASP A 114 -40.48 -9.32 -37.84
CA ASP A 114 -40.24 -10.76 -37.58
C ASP A 114 -38.74 -11.04 -37.47
N ARG A 115 -37.94 -10.38 -38.33
CA ARG A 115 -36.47 -10.45 -38.29
C ARG A 115 -35.91 -9.89 -36.99
N ASP A 116 -36.43 -8.76 -36.51
CA ASP A 116 -35.97 -8.12 -35.27
C ASP A 116 -36.42 -8.91 -34.03
N ILE A 117 -37.64 -9.45 -34.02
CA ILE A 117 -38.11 -10.41 -33.01
C ILE A 117 -37.22 -11.66 -33.00
N GLN A 118 -36.88 -12.22 -34.16
CA GLN A 118 -35.98 -13.37 -34.25
C GLN A 118 -34.55 -13.02 -33.81
N ALA A 119 -34.09 -11.79 -34.03
CA ALA A 119 -32.80 -11.31 -33.53
C ALA A 119 -32.78 -11.17 -32.00
N ILE A 120 -33.87 -10.68 -31.39
CA ILE A 120 -34.04 -10.63 -29.92
C ILE A 120 -34.10 -12.06 -29.34
N VAL A 121 -34.87 -12.95 -29.95
CA VAL A 121 -34.94 -14.36 -29.55
C VAL A 121 -33.56 -15.03 -29.66
N ASP A 122 -32.82 -14.79 -30.75
CA ASP A 122 -31.44 -15.29 -30.90
C ASP A 122 -30.46 -14.66 -29.90
N ALA A 123 -30.67 -13.41 -29.47
CA ALA A 123 -29.82 -12.76 -28.48
C ALA A 123 -29.94 -13.38 -27.07
N TYR A 124 -31.07 -14.05 -26.77
CA TYR A 124 -31.36 -14.69 -25.49
C TYR A 124 -31.23 -16.23 -25.50
N LYS A 125 -31.08 -16.88 -26.66
CA LYS A 125 -30.82 -18.34 -26.75
C LYS A 125 -29.43 -18.69 -26.20
N GLU A 126 -29.39 -19.36 -25.05
CA GLU A 126 -28.14 -19.73 -24.34
C GLU A 126 -27.37 -20.92 -24.98
N ASP A 127 -27.58 -21.21 -26.26
CA ASP A 127 -26.89 -22.31 -26.96
C ASP A 127 -25.38 -22.03 -27.08
N PRO A 128 -24.48 -22.98 -26.73
CA PRO A 128 -23.03 -22.76 -26.82
C PRO A 128 -22.54 -22.39 -28.23
N GLY A 129 -23.19 -22.93 -29.26
CA GLY A 129 -22.91 -22.66 -30.68
C GLY A 129 -23.47 -21.33 -31.21
N ASN A 130 -24.23 -20.57 -30.41
CA ASN A 130 -24.86 -19.33 -30.86
C ASN A 130 -23.85 -18.16 -30.95
N PRO A 131 -23.61 -17.57 -32.13
CA PRO A 131 -22.71 -16.42 -32.29
C PRO A 131 -23.38 -15.08 -31.94
N LYS A 132 -24.71 -15.03 -31.82
CA LYS A 132 -25.50 -13.81 -31.56
C LYS A 132 -25.88 -13.61 -30.08
N TYR A 133 -25.66 -14.60 -29.21
CA TYR A 133 -26.04 -14.52 -27.80
C TYR A 133 -25.38 -13.30 -27.13
N ALA A 134 -26.19 -12.39 -26.60
CA ALA A 134 -25.71 -11.06 -26.19
C ALA A 134 -24.91 -11.07 -24.88
N PHE A 135 -25.22 -11.97 -23.96
CA PHE A 135 -24.63 -12.04 -22.63
C PHE A 135 -23.33 -12.87 -22.60
N LYS A 136 -22.45 -12.68 -23.59
CA LYS A 136 -21.09 -13.26 -23.63
C LYS A 136 -20.08 -12.22 -23.17
N HIS A 137 -19.41 -12.48 -22.05
CA HIS A 137 -18.36 -11.60 -21.51
C HIS A 137 -17.11 -12.40 -21.14
N LEU A 138 -15.93 -11.84 -21.46
CA LEU A 138 -14.65 -12.38 -20.97
C LEU A 138 -14.28 -11.67 -19.67
N LEU A 139 -14.22 -12.42 -18.57
CA LEU A 139 -13.81 -11.92 -17.25
C LEU A 139 -12.46 -12.52 -16.86
N PHE A 140 -11.55 -11.66 -16.40
CA PHE A 140 -10.23 -12.09 -15.94
C PHE A 140 -10.33 -12.89 -14.65
N SER A 141 -9.78 -14.11 -14.66
CA SER A 141 -9.72 -15.02 -13.52
C SER A 141 -8.27 -15.47 -13.29
N VAL A 142 -7.89 -15.78 -12.05
CA VAL A 142 -6.56 -16.34 -11.75
C VAL A 142 -6.46 -17.73 -12.39
N THR A 143 -5.48 -17.95 -13.27
CA THR A 143 -5.34 -19.21 -14.01
C THR A 143 -3.87 -19.55 -14.22
N GLU A 144 -3.48 -20.76 -13.83
CA GLU A 144 -2.12 -21.28 -13.97
C GLU A 144 -1.70 -21.37 -15.45
N PRO A 145 -0.40 -21.21 -15.79
CA PRO A 145 0.07 -21.24 -17.18
C PRO A 145 -0.36 -22.48 -17.98
N GLN A 146 -0.44 -23.65 -17.32
CA GLN A 146 -0.81 -24.92 -17.94
C GLN A 146 -2.27 -25.03 -18.41
N TYR A 147 -3.17 -24.16 -17.93
CA TYR A 147 -4.59 -24.14 -18.31
C TYR A 147 -4.98 -22.97 -19.23
N ARG A 148 -3.99 -22.30 -19.85
CA ARG A 148 -4.19 -21.12 -20.71
C ARG A 148 -4.62 -21.48 -22.12
N ILE A 149 -5.85 -21.94 -22.24
CA ILE A 149 -6.54 -22.15 -23.53
C ILE A 149 -7.48 -20.98 -23.86
N LYS A 150 -7.74 -20.76 -25.15
CA LYS A 150 -8.84 -19.90 -25.60
C LYS A 150 -10.17 -20.64 -25.43
N PRO A 151 -11.18 -20.10 -24.73
CA PRO A 151 -12.48 -20.75 -24.61
C PRO A 151 -13.19 -20.89 -25.96
N ALA A 152 -13.88 -22.01 -26.16
CA ALA A 152 -14.72 -22.22 -27.35
C ALA A 152 -15.94 -21.27 -27.34
N GLY A 153 -16.48 -20.95 -28.52
CA GLY A 153 -17.66 -20.09 -28.65
C GLY A 153 -17.43 -18.58 -28.44
N VAL A 154 -16.16 -18.16 -28.28
CA VAL A 154 -15.68 -16.77 -28.21
C VAL A 154 -15.29 -16.28 -29.61
N SER A 155 -15.75 -15.09 -30.01
CA SER A 155 -15.36 -14.47 -31.28
C SER A 155 -13.92 -13.92 -31.22
N ASP A 156 -13.22 -13.94 -32.37
CA ASP A 156 -11.82 -13.51 -32.43
C ASP A 156 -11.61 -12.05 -32.01
N ILE A 157 -12.58 -11.18 -32.32
CA ILE A 157 -12.58 -9.77 -31.93
C ILE A 157 -12.67 -9.61 -30.41
N MET A 158 -13.61 -10.32 -29.76
CA MET A 158 -13.76 -10.28 -28.30
C MET A 158 -12.53 -10.85 -27.59
N TRP A 159 -11.95 -11.93 -28.14
CA TRP A 159 -10.70 -12.51 -27.64
C TRP A 159 -9.52 -11.54 -27.79
N ALA A 160 -9.36 -10.92 -28.96
CA ALA A 160 -8.30 -9.94 -29.21
C ALA A 160 -8.42 -8.72 -28.29
N GLU A 161 -9.63 -8.19 -28.05
CA GLU A 161 -9.84 -7.13 -27.07
C GLU A 161 -9.43 -7.54 -25.65
N ALA A 162 -9.80 -8.75 -25.21
CA ALA A 162 -9.47 -9.20 -23.86
C ALA A 162 -7.97 -9.48 -23.66
N ILE A 163 -7.29 -10.00 -24.69
CA ILE A 163 -5.83 -10.16 -24.68
C ILE A 163 -5.13 -8.79 -24.75
N ALA A 164 -5.55 -7.87 -25.60
CA ALA A 164 -5.00 -6.51 -25.62
C ALA A 164 -5.20 -5.77 -24.29
N LYS A 165 -6.36 -5.97 -23.63
CA LYS A 165 -6.61 -5.46 -22.26
C LYS A 165 -5.71 -6.11 -21.21
N LEU A 166 -5.32 -7.38 -21.37
CA LEU A 166 -4.37 -8.09 -20.48
C LEU A 166 -2.91 -7.69 -20.74
N GLU A 167 -2.55 -7.45 -22.01
CA GLU A 167 -1.25 -6.94 -22.41
C GLU A 167 -1.03 -5.50 -21.94
N GLY A 168 -2.08 -4.66 -21.98
CA GLY A 168 -2.10 -3.32 -21.37
C GLY A 168 -2.06 -3.31 -19.84
N MET A 169 -2.11 -4.46 -19.16
CA MET A 169 -1.90 -4.55 -17.72
C MET A 169 -0.43 -4.79 -17.33
N GLU A 170 -0.11 -4.32 -16.13
CA GLU A 170 1.09 -4.60 -15.35
C GLU A 170 1.47 -6.10 -15.33
N SER A 171 2.77 -6.39 -15.39
CA SER A 171 3.34 -7.75 -15.52
C SER A 171 2.77 -8.74 -14.51
N SER A 172 2.72 -8.36 -13.22
CA SER A 172 2.19 -9.21 -12.14
C SER A 172 0.70 -9.58 -12.31
N LYS A 173 -0.06 -8.82 -13.10
CA LYS A 173 -1.45 -9.13 -13.46
C LYS A 173 -1.49 -9.97 -14.74
N ARG A 174 -0.72 -9.60 -15.77
CA ARG A 174 -0.54 -10.36 -17.03
C ARG A 174 -0.08 -11.80 -16.80
N GLU A 175 0.80 -12.02 -15.83
CA GLU A 175 1.34 -13.34 -15.49
C GLU A 175 0.40 -14.20 -14.62
N ARG A 176 -0.62 -13.61 -13.99
CA ARG A 176 -1.53 -14.31 -13.05
C ARG A 176 -2.96 -14.49 -13.59
N LEU A 177 -3.43 -13.55 -14.40
CA LEU A 177 -4.80 -13.51 -14.91
C LEU A 177 -4.91 -14.11 -16.31
N TRP A 178 -6.06 -14.70 -16.61
CA TRP A 178 -6.42 -15.19 -17.95
C TRP A 178 -7.89 -14.87 -18.26
N PRO A 179 -8.28 -14.61 -19.54
CA PRO A 179 -9.67 -14.35 -19.88
C PRO A 179 -10.49 -15.65 -19.83
N HIS A 180 -11.54 -15.67 -18.99
CA HIS A 180 -12.49 -16.76 -18.88
C HIS A 180 -13.85 -16.33 -19.47
N LEU A 181 -14.48 -17.17 -20.27
CA LEU A 181 -15.82 -16.91 -20.80
C LEU A 181 -16.86 -17.09 -19.70
N VAL A 182 -17.73 -16.10 -19.55
CA VAL A 182 -18.96 -16.16 -18.76
C VAL A 182 -20.12 -16.01 -19.74
N GLN A 183 -21.00 -17.01 -19.79
CA GLN A 183 -22.18 -17.03 -20.62
C GLN A 183 -23.44 -16.88 -19.74
N GLY A 184 -24.07 -15.70 -19.82
CA GLY A 184 -25.33 -15.43 -19.15
C GLY A 184 -25.27 -15.29 -17.63
N PHE A 185 -26.45 -15.22 -17.02
CA PHE A 185 -26.60 -15.00 -15.58
C PHE A 185 -26.28 -16.23 -14.73
N LYS A 186 -26.36 -17.43 -15.31
CA LYS A 186 -26.03 -18.70 -14.65
C LYS A 186 -24.56 -18.74 -14.24
N ASP A 187 -23.64 -18.56 -15.19
CA ASP A 187 -22.20 -18.53 -14.94
C ASP A 187 -21.82 -17.38 -14.00
N LEU A 188 -22.46 -16.21 -14.14
CA LEU A 188 -22.27 -15.08 -13.23
C LEU A 188 -22.68 -15.43 -11.78
N SER A 189 -23.81 -16.12 -11.58
CA SER A 189 -24.25 -16.57 -10.25
C SER A 189 -23.33 -17.64 -9.65
N GLN A 190 -22.71 -18.49 -10.47
CA GLN A 190 -21.69 -19.44 -10.01
C GLN A 190 -20.42 -18.69 -9.61
N ARG A 191 -20.03 -17.67 -10.38
CA ARG A 191 -18.87 -16.82 -10.06
C ARG A 191 -19.07 -16.02 -8.77
N LEU A 192 -20.28 -15.54 -8.50
CA LEU A 192 -20.63 -14.89 -7.23
C LEU A 192 -20.45 -15.84 -6.04
N LYS A 193 -20.99 -17.07 -6.11
CA LYS A 193 -20.81 -18.09 -5.06
C LYS A 193 -19.33 -18.40 -4.78
N LEU A 194 -18.52 -18.50 -5.84
CA LEU A 194 -17.06 -18.69 -5.71
C LEU A 194 -16.37 -17.47 -5.09
N GLN A 195 -16.88 -16.25 -5.32
CA GLN A 195 -16.37 -15.05 -4.64
C GLN A 195 -16.75 -15.06 -3.15
N ASP A 196 -17.98 -15.43 -2.79
CA ASP A 196 -18.42 -15.55 -1.40
C ASP A 196 -17.58 -16.59 -0.62
N GLU A 197 -17.32 -17.75 -1.21
CA GLU A 197 -16.47 -18.81 -0.64
C GLU A 197 -15.01 -18.35 -0.43
N VAL A 198 -14.45 -17.62 -1.40
CA VAL A 198 -13.10 -17.04 -1.30
C VAL A 198 -13.03 -15.93 -0.26
N ILE A 199 -14.07 -15.09 -0.13
CA ILE A 199 -14.15 -14.03 0.89
C ILE A 199 -14.24 -14.66 2.30
N LEU A 200 -15.04 -15.70 2.48
CA LEU A 200 -15.16 -16.40 3.76
C LEU A 200 -13.82 -17.04 4.16
N SER A 201 -13.20 -17.81 3.26
CA SER A 201 -11.92 -18.47 3.54
C SER A 201 -10.76 -17.48 3.74
N ASP A 202 -10.72 -16.34 3.04
CA ASP A 202 -9.71 -15.31 3.30
C ASP A 202 -9.94 -14.59 4.63
N SER A 203 -11.20 -14.33 5.01
CA SER A 203 -11.52 -13.77 6.33
C SER A 203 -11.07 -14.67 7.49
N GLU A 204 -11.20 -15.99 7.33
CA GLU A 204 -10.69 -16.97 8.31
C GLU A 204 -9.16 -16.98 8.35
N ARG A 205 -8.47 -16.97 7.19
CA ARG A 205 -7.01 -16.88 7.10
C ARG A 205 -6.46 -15.62 7.77
N LEU A 206 -7.10 -14.47 7.54
CA LEU A 206 -6.72 -13.18 8.15
C LEU A 206 -6.92 -13.23 9.67
N LYS A 207 -8.06 -13.73 10.14
CA LYS A 207 -8.37 -13.89 11.57
C LYS A 207 -7.39 -14.85 12.27
N MET A 208 -7.04 -15.96 11.63
CA MET A 208 -6.05 -16.91 12.15
C MET A 208 -4.66 -16.26 12.22
N THR A 209 -4.21 -15.59 11.15
CA THR A 209 -2.95 -14.84 11.12
C THR A 209 -2.88 -13.77 12.21
N GLN A 210 -3.93 -12.97 12.38
CA GLN A 210 -4.05 -11.98 13.46
C GLN A 210 -3.92 -12.64 14.84
N SER A 211 -4.63 -13.75 15.08
CA SER A 211 -4.56 -14.46 16.37
C SER A 211 -3.18 -15.05 16.67
N ASN A 212 -2.47 -15.52 15.64
CA ASN A 212 -1.10 -16.04 15.76
C ASN A 212 -0.09 -14.92 16.06
N LEU A 213 -0.18 -13.79 15.36
CA LEU A 213 0.66 -12.61 15.61
C LEU A 213 0.43 -12.06 17.03
N GLN A 214 -0.83 -11.93 17.45
CA GLN A 214 -1.19 -11.51 18.80
C GLN A 214 -0.66 -12.49 19.86
N ARG A 215 -0.78 -13.80 19.63
CA ARG A 215 -0.23 -14.84 20.53
C ARG A 215 1.29 -14.74 20.65
N HIS A 216 2.01 -14.65 19.53
CA HIS A 216 3.48 -14.52 19.53
C HIS A 216 3.96 -13.21 20.20
N PHE A 217 3.23 -12.12 20.03
CA PHE A 217 3.53 -10.87 20.74
C PHE A 217 3.35 -11.03 22.27
N GLN A 218 2.23 -11.62 22.71
CA GLN A 218 1.89 -11.75 24.12
C GLN A 218 2.70 -12.84 24.85
N ALA A 219 2.95 -13.99 24.21
CA ALA A 219 3.60 -15.15 24.82
C ALA A 219 5.13 -15.11 24.72
N ASP A 220 5.67 -14.68 23.57
CA ASP A 220 7.12 -14.74 23.32
C ASP A 220 7.76 -13.36 23.46
N THR A 221 7.21 -12.36 22.76
CA THR A 221 7.86 -11.05 22.61
C THR A 221 7.87 -10.25 23.92
N LEU A 222 6.71 -10.04 24.56
CA LEU A 222 6.64 -9.29 25.82
C LEU A 222 7.43 -9.97 26.96
N PRO A 223 7.34 -11.30 27.21
CA PRO A 223 8.13 -11.96 28.25
C PRO A 223 9.62 -12.06 27.89
N TRP A 224 10.01 -12.01 26.61
CA TRP A 224 11.42 -11.87 26.23
C TRP A 224 11.96 -10.49 26.56
N ILE A 225 11.24 -9.41 26.23
CA ILE A 225 11.61 -8.03 26.60
C ILE A 225 11.79 -7.91 28.12
N GLN A 226 10.83 -8.42 28.91
CA GLN A 226 10.90 -8.39 30.37
C GLN A 226 12.12 -9.15 30.92
N ARG A 227 12.41 -10.35 30.38
CA ARG A 227 13.62 -11.12 30.75
C ARG A 227 14.90 -10.38 30.40
N MET A 228 14.96 -9.70 29.26
CA MET A 228 16.12 -8.91 28.84
C MET A 228 16.35 -7.71 29.76
N GLN A 229 15.30 -6.95 30.10
CA GLN A 229 15.39 -5.85 31.07
C GLN A 229 15.84 -6.33 32.47
N GLN A 230 15.31 -7.45 32.96
CA GLN A 230 15.76 -8.04 34.23
C GLN A 230 17.24 -8.48 34.19
N LYS A 231 17.68 -9.07 33.07
CA LYS A 231 19.07 -9.46 32.83
C LYS A 231 19.99 -8.24 32.78
N GLU A 232 19.58 -7.17 32.10
CA GLU A 232 20.30 -5.89 32.02
C GLU A 232 20.50 -5.27 33.41
N GLN A 233 19.43 -5.10 34.19
CA GLN A 233 19.52 -4.63 35.58
C GLN A 233 20.38 -5.56 36.45
N GLY A 234 20.35 -6.88 36.19
CA GLY A 234 21.24 -7.85 36.84
C GLY A 234 22.71 -7.63 36.51
N LEU A 235 23.03 -7.36 35.24
CA LEU A 235 24.38 -7.09 34.77
C LEU A 235 24.90 -5.72 35.26
N GLN A 236 24.09 -4.67 35.19
CA GLN A 236 24.42 -3.35 35.75
C GLN A 236 24.77 -3.44 37.25
N ARG A 237 23.95 -4.14 38.04
CA ARG A 237 24.21 -4.37 39.48
C ARG A 237 25.43 -5.25 39.75
N ARG A 238 25.85 -6.12 38.80
CA ARG A 238 27.11 -6.88 38.90
C ARG A 238 28.31 -6.02 38.52
N LEU A 239 28.21 -5.21 37.46
CA LEU A 239 29.26 -4.29 37.02
C LEU A 239 29.59 -3.26 38.11
N LEU A 240 28.58 -2.62 38.70
CA LEU A 240 28.76 -1.69 39.83
C LEU A 240 29.41 -2.34 41.06
N ARG A 241 29.15 -3.63 41.32
CA ARG A 241 29.84 -4.38 42.39
C ARG A 241 31.30 -4.67 42.06
N ILE A 242 31.61 -4.99 40.80
CA ILE A 242 32.98 -5.25 40.33
C ILE A 242 33.80 -3.96 40.33
N MET A 243 33.25 -2.87 39.79
CA MET A 243 33.89 -1.55 39.79
C MET A 243 34.27 -1.12 41.21
N ARG A 244 33.33 -1.20 42.17
CA ARG A 244 33.58 -0.90 43.59
C ARG A 244 34.64 -1.81 44.24
N ILE A 245 34.83 -3.03 43.75
CA ILE A 245 35.89 -3.92 44.23
C ILE A 245 37.25 -3.50 43.63
N ILE A 246 37.30 -3.10 42.37
CA ILE A 246 38.51 -2.60 41.68
C ILE A 246 39.00 -1.31 42.37
N GLU A 247 38.13 -0.30 42.49
CA GLU A 247 38.39 0.96 43.22
C GLU A 247 38.95 0.69 44.64
N ALA A 248 38.31 -0.23 45.37
CA ALA A 248 38.69 -0.61 46.73
C ALA A 248 39.87 -1.59 46.84
N LEU A 249 40.51 -1.97 45.73
CA LEU A 249 41.78 -2.70 45.68
C LEU A 249 42.91 -1.76 45.25
N GLU A 250 42.68 -0.94 44.22
CA GLU A 250 43.60 0.11 43.76
C GLU A 250 43.92 1.09 44.90
N GLY A 251 42.89 1.65 45.56
CA GLY A 251 43.01 2.52 46.73
C GLY A 251 43.51 1.84 48.01
N LYS A 252 43.83 0.53 47.99
CA LYS A 252 44.53 -0.18 49.08
C LYS A 252 45.98 -0.49 48.75
N GLY A 253 46.28 -0.79 47.47
CA GLY A 253 47.65 -0.98 47.00
C GLY A 253 48.46 0.32 47.02
N SER A 254 47.80 1.46 46.84
CA SER A 254 48.41 2.79 46.90
C SER A 254 47.73 3.66 47.96
N ARG A 255 48.51 4.24 48.88
CA ARG A 255 48.03 5.12 49.96
C ARG A 255 47.68 6.52 49.43
N LEU A 256 46.72 6.61 48.51
CA LEU A 256 46.20 7.90 48.07
C LEU A 256 45.33 8.52 49.18
N PRO A 257 45.42 9.84 49.43
CA PRO A 257 44.39 10.55 50.18
C PRO A 257 43.09 10.56 49.35
N LEU A 258 41.93 10.72 50.01
CA LEU A 258 40.66 10.84 49.29
C LEU A 258 40.69 12.01 48.31
N MET A 259 40.28 11.75 47.07
CA MET A 259 40.21 12.74 46.00
C MET A 259 38.97 13.62 46.18
N LYS A 260 39.05 14.89 45.74
CA LYS A 260 37.96 15.86 45.85
C LYS A 260 36.63 15.31 45.31
N GLY A 261 36.66 14.61 44.17
CA GLY A 261 35.49 13.97 43.57
C GLY A 261 34.87 12.84 44.40
N GLU A 262 35.66 12.11 45.21
CA GLU A 262 35.14 11.08 46.12
C GLU A 262 34.40 11.71 47.30
N VAL A 263 34.90 12.82 47.82
CA VAL A 263 34.22 13.59 48.89
C VAL A 263 32.90 14.14 48.38
N GLU A 264 32.90 14.78 47.20
CA GLU A 264 31.67 15.26 46.56
C GLU A 264 30.67 14.12 46.27
N LEU A 265 31.14 12.93 45.87
CA LEU A 265 30.29 11.76 45.66
C LEU A 265 29.71 11.23 46.99
N ALA A 266 30.52 11.19 48.05
CA ALA A 266 30.09 10.79 49.38
C ALA A 266 29.01 11.74 49.94
N GLU A 267 29.16 13.05 49.75
CA GLU A 267 28.15 14.05 50.11
C GLU A 267 26.84 13.87 49.32
N LYS A 268 26.92 13.68 47.99
CA LYS A 268 25.77 13.40 47.12
C LYS A 268 25.03 12.13 47.56
N LEU A 269 25.76 11.05 47.88
CA LEU A 269 25.19 9.80 48.39
C LEU A 269 24.60 9.94 49.80
N ALA A 270 25.22 10.73 50.68
CA ALA A 270 24.70 11.03 52.01
C ALA A 270 23.40 11.84 51.95
N ALA A 271 23.32 12.83 51.05
CA ALA A 271 22.10 13.62 50.81
C ALA A 271 20.95 12.75 50.31
N ILE A 272 21.18 11.90 49.29
CA ILE A 272 20.19 10.94 48.77
C ILE A 272 19.77 9.94 49.87
N THR A 273 20.72 9.44 50.66
CA THR A 273 20.43 8.52 51.77
C THR A 273 19.58 9.21 52.86
N ARG A 274 19.84 10.49 53.15
CA ARG A 274 19.06 11.32 54.08
C ARG A 274 17.68 11.67 53.54
N GLN A 275 17.48 11.77 52.23
CA GLN A 275 16.15 11.91 51.64
C GLN A 275 15.36 10.59 51.74
N LEU A 276 15.99 9.45 51.40
CA LEU A 276 15.34 8.14 51.39
C LEU A 276 15.04 7.58 52.79
N LYS A 277 15.93 7.81 53.76
CA LYS A 277 15.84 7.35 55.16
C LYS A 277 15.57 8.49 56.15
N GLY A 278 15.05 9.62 55.66
CA GLY A 278 14.88 10.85 56.44
C GLY A 278 13.98 10.68 57.66
N SER A 279 14.16 11.58 58.63
CA SER A 279 13.41 11.64 59.90
C SER A 279 11.90 11.58 59.66
N GLY A 280 11.27 10.45 60.03
CA GLY A 280 9.83 10.21 59.87
C GLY A 280 9.46 9.12 58.86
N ALA A 281 10.42 8.57 58.09
CA ALA A 281 10.17 7.51 57.11
C ALA A 281 9.04 7.84 56.10
N GLU A 282 8.96 9.11 55.70
CA GLU A 282 7.78 9.68 55.03
C GLU A 282 7.46 9.03 53.69
N LEU A 283 8.47 8.57 52.93
CA LEU A 283 8.23 7.86 51.66
C LEU A 283 7.53 6.51 51.89
N SER A 284 8.02 5.68 52.82
CA SER A 284 7.37 4.40 53.12
C SER A 284 6.02 4.59 53.80
N ARG A 285 5.83 5.65 54.60
CA ARG A 285 4.52 6.05 55.13
C ARG A 285 3.54 6.41 54.00
N ARG A 286 3.97 7.20 52.99
CA ARG A 286 3.16 7.54 51.81
C ARG A 286 2.82 6.32 50.97
N VAL A 287 3.78 5.42 50.74
CA VAL A 287 3.55 4.15 50.03
C VAL A 287 2.56 3.27 50.79
N GLN A 288 2.69 3.13 52.12
CA GLN A 288 1.76 2.35 52.93
C GLN A 288 0.35 2.97 52.98
N ASN A 289 0.25 4.30 53.03
CA ASN A 289 -1.02 5.02 52.94
C ASN A 289 -1.68 4.82 51.56
N LEU A 290 -0.91 4.86 50.47
CA LEU A 290 -1.42 4.61 49.12
C LEU A 290 -1.88 3.15 48.95
N LEU A 291 -1.11 2.18 49.48
CA LEU A 291 -1.48 0.76 49.47
C LEU A 291 -2.74 0.48 50.30
N THR A 292 -2.93 1.15 51.44
CA THR A 292 -4.13 0.99 52.26
C THR A 292 -5.35 1.67 51.64
N LEU A 293 -5.20 2.89 51.09
CA LEU A 293 -6.27 3.55 50.33
C LEU A 293 -6.68 2.73 49.09
N SER A 294 -5.72 2.19 48.34
CA SER A 294 -5.98 1.34 47.18
C SER A 294 -6.73 0.04 47.54
N ARG A 295 -6.41 -0.58 48.68
CA ARG A 295 -7.15 -1.75 49.19
C ARG A 295 -8.56 -1.38 49.62
N LEU A 296 -8.73 -0.31 50.41
CA LEU A 296 -10.04 0.19 50.83
C LEU A 296 -10.93 0.57 49.63
N GLN A 297 -10.34 1.11 48.56
CA GLN A 297 -11.05 1.39 47.31
C GLN A 297 -11.46 0.10 46.58
N ALA A 298 -10.58 -0.90 46.50
CA ALA A 298 -10.88 -2.20 45.88
C ALA A 298 -11.95 -2.99 46.65
N ASP A 299 -11.82 -3.08 47.99
CA ASP A 299 -12.80 -3.72 48.86
C ASP A 299 -14.16 -2.99 48.82
N GLY A 300 -14.14 -1.65 48.70
CA GLY A 300 -15.33 -0.81 48.54
C GLY A 300 -16.11 -1.07 47.24
N LEU A 301 -15.45 -1.49 46.16
CA LEU A 301 -16.13 -1.86 44.91
C LEU A 301 -16.96 -3.15 45.06
N ASN A 302 -16.53 -4.10 45.90
CA ASN A 302 -17.24 -5.37 46.09
C ASN A 302 -18.54 -5.23 46.90
N GLY A 303 -18.67 -4.19 47.73
CA GLY A 303 -19.92 -3.87 48.45
C GLY A 303 -20.84 -2.89 47.71
N GLY A 304 -20.38 -2.34 46.57
CA GLY A 304 -20.89 -1.07 46.01
C GLY A 304 -21.24 -1.08 44.53
N SER A 305 -21.51 -2.25 43.92
CA SER A 305 -21.96 -2.34 42.52
C SER A 305 -23.43 -1.92 42.33
N VAL A 306 -23.81 -0.78 42.90
CA VAL A 306 -25.08 -0.08 42.69
C VAL A 306 -24.79 1.18 41.89
N TYR A 307 -24.82 1.02 40.57
CA TYR A 307 -24.85 2.07 39.54
C TYR A 307 -24.11 3.38 39.87
N LEU A 308 -22.90 3.54 39.32
CA LEU A 308 -22.31 4.87 39.10
C LEU A 308 -23.36 5.81 38.50
N PRO A 309 -23.73 6.93 39.15
CA PRO A 309 -24.68 7.90 38.62
C PRO A 309 -24.05 8.63 37.42
N GLY A 310 -24.21 8.03 36.24
CA GLY A 310 -23.36 8.27 35.08
C GLY A 310 -23.21 7.05 34.15
N SER A 311 -23.68 5.87 34.55
CA SER A 311 -23.86 4.71 33.66
C SER A 311 -25.07 4.87 32.72
N THR A 312 -25.16 6.03 32.06
CA THR A 312 -25.91 6.15 30.82
C THR A 312 -25.27 5.23 29.79
N LYS A 313 -26.09 4.48 29.04
CA LYS A 313 -25.58 3.62 27.95
C LYS A 313 -24.84 4.49 26.94
N ILE A 314 -23.51 4.46 26.97
CA ILE A 314 -22.68 5.14 25.97
C ILE A 314 -23.06 4.53 24.62
N HIS A 315 -23.43 5.39 23.67
CA HIS A 315 -23.85 4.92 22.36
C HIS A 315 -22.64 4.39 21.60
N GLU A 316 -22.72 3.16 21.08
CA GLU A 316 -21.59 2.47 20.44
C GLU A 316 -20.94 3.30 19.32
N GLN A 317 -21.76 4.01 18.53
CA GLN A 317 -21.27 4.95 17.52
C GLN A 317 -20.40 6.05 18.13
N SER A 318 -20.87 6.68 19.22
CA SER A 318 -20.08 7.70 19.93
C SER A 318 -18.81 7.15 20.58
N LEU A 319 -18.78 5.86 20.95
CA LEU A 319 -17.58 5.20 21.46
C LEU A 319 -16.58 4.95 20.32
N ALA A 320 -17.05 4.50 19.15
CA ALA A 320 -16.25 4.35 17.95
C ALA A 320 -15.69 5.70 17.45
N ASP A 321 -16.52 6.76 17.42
CA ASP A 321 -16.11 8.12 17.05
C ASP A 321 -15.05 8.65 18.02
N MET A 322 -15.22 8.45 19.33
CA MET A 322 -14.19 8.80 20.35
C MET A 322 -12.91 7.98 20.17
N GLN A 323 -13.01 6.67 19.87
CA GLN A 323 -11.85 5.82 19.60
C GLN A 323 -11.09 6.29 18.35
N GLU A 324 -11.78 6.71 17.28
CA GLU A 324 -11.13 7.25 16.09
C GLU A 324 -10.43 8.58 16.40
N VAL A 325 -11.07 9.49 17.14
CA VAL A 325 -10.45 10.75 17.57
C VAL A 325 -9.20 10.49 18.43
N LEU A 326 -9.26 9.56 19.38
CA LEU A 326 -8.11 9.16 20.20
C LEU A 326 -7.00 8.50 19.38
N GLN A 327 -7.33 7.70 18.36
CA GLN A 327 -6.35 7.10 17.44
C GLN A 327 -5.66 8.19 16.59
N ARG A 328 -6.43 9.10 15.99
CA ARG A 328 -5.91 10.25 15.23
C ARG A 328 -5.02 11.15 16.10
N GLN A 329 -5.42 11.42 17.35
CA GLN A 329 -4.60 12.17 18.31
C GLN A 329 -3.32 11.43 18.69
N THR A 330 -3.40 10.11 18.94
CA THR A 330 -2.21 9.29 19.25
C THR A 330 -1.21 9.28 18.09
N GLU A 331 -1.70 9.18 16.85
CA GLU A 331 -0.85 9.27 15.66
C GLU A 331 -0.23 10.67 15.49
N ALA A 332 -1.01 11.75 15.70
CA ALA A 332 -0.51 13.12 15.65
C ALA A 332 0.57 13.38 16.72
N ILE A 333 0.39 12.88 17.94
CA ILE A 333 1.39 12.95 19.02
C ILE A 333 2.64 12.14 18.67
N ALA A 334 2.49 10.95 18.07
CA ALA A 334 3.62 10.14 17.61
C ALA A 334 4.41 10.83 16.47
N ARG A 335 3.70 11.46 15.52
CA ARG A 335 4.31 12.28 14.45
C ARG A 335 5.08 13.48 15.04
N LEU A 336 4.46 14.25 15.93
CA LEU A 336 5.11 15.38 16.60
C LEU A 336 6.32 14.93 17.44
N GLY A 337 6.22 13.82 18.17
CA GLY A 337 7.33 13.25 18.94
C GLY A 337 8.50 12.77 18.06
N ASN A 338 8.23 12.37 16.82
CA ASN A 338 9.28 12.03 15.85
C ASN A 338 9.93 13.28 15.21
N VAL A 339 9.16 14.36 15.01
CA VAL A 339 9.68 15.67 14.59
C VAL A 339 10.59 16.24 15.69
N LEU A 340 10.12 16.32 16.94
CA LEU A 340 10.94 16.81 18.07
C LEU A 340 12.23 15.98 18.30
N LYS A 341 12.20 14.66 18.05
CA LYS A 341 13.40 13.79 18.07
C LYS A 341 14.33 13.96 16.85
N ARG A 342 13.86 14.62 15.80
CA ARG A 342 14.72 15.11 14.72
C ARG A 342 15.29 16.46 15.12
N ASP A 343 14.44 17.43 15.40
CA ASP A 343 14.81 18.80 15.72
C ASP A 343 15.83 18.88 16.87
N MET A 344 15.70 18.04 17.91
CA MET A 344 16.66 17.98 19.01
C MET A 344 18.03 17.42 18.58
N ARG A 345 18.09 16.46 17.66
CA ARG A 345 19.37 15.99 17.09
C ARG A 345 19.96 16.98 16.10
N ASP A 346 19.12 17.65 15.33
CA ASP A 346 19.55 18.68 14.39
C ASP A 346 20.10 19.90 15.19
N MET A 347 19.57 20.20 16.39
CA MET A 347 20.19 21.14 17.36
C MET A 347 21.47 20.61 18.03
N GLU A 348 21.53 19.32 18.42
CA GLU A 348 22.75 18.70 18.96
C GLU A 348 23.92 18.80 17.97
N ILE A 349 23.65 18.67 16.67
CA ILE A 349 24.64 18.85 15.60
C ILE A 349 25.09 20.31 15.51
N ILE A 350 24.17 21.27 15.45
CA ILE A 350 24.50 22.71 15.35
C ILE A 350 25.36 23.17 16.54
N MET A 351 25.00 22.77 17.78
CA MET A 351 25.78 23.12 18.97
C MET A 351 27.17 22.47 18.98
N ALA A 352 27.35 21.29 18.36
CA ALA A 352 28.65 20.67 18.21
C ALA A 352 29.52 21.41 17.18
N GLU A 353 28.95 21.79 16.04
CA GLU A 353 29.63 22.57 14.99
C GLU A 353 30.04 23.96 15.49
N ASP A 354 29.16 24.66 16.20
CA ASP A 354 29.48 25.92 16.90
C ASP A 354 30.62 25.75 17.93
N THR A 355 30.73 24.57 18.58
CA THR A 355 31.80 24.31 19.56
C THR A 355 33.14 24.10 18.86
N GLU A 356 33.22 23.24 17.83
CA GLU A 356 34.47 23.01 17.07
C GLU A 356 34.99 24.31 16.41
N MET A 357 34.08 25.18 15.98
CA MET A 357 34.37 26.53 15.45
C MET A 357 34.89 27.53 16.50
N THR A 358 34.86 27.20 17.80
CA THR A 358 35.39 28.05 18.90
C THR A 358 36.64 27.49 19.59
N GLU A 359 37.04 26.25 19.29
CA GLU A 359 38.32 25.66 19.74
C GLU A 359 39.45 25.76 18.68
N SER A 360 39.19 26.45 17.57
CA SER A 360 40.12 26.67 16.43
C SER A 360 40.65 28.11 16.33
#